data_AF-A0A9D5R752-F1
#
_entry.id   AF-A0A9D5R752-F1
#
_cell.length_a   1.000
_cell.length_b   1.000
_cell.length_c   1.000
_cell.angle_alpha   90.00
_cell.angle_beta   90.00
_cell.angle_gamma   90.00
#
_symmetry.space_group_name_H-M   'P 1'
#
loop_
_entity.id
_entity.type
_entity.pdbx_description
1 polymer ?
#
loop_
_entity_poly.entity_id
_entity_poly.type
_entity_poly.pdbx_seq_one_letter_code
_entity_poly.pdbx_strand_id
1 'polypeptide(L)'
;MEKYSKKTIAIHWISVALIALMIITGKFWKDIDGNSYSLLIVHFIIGMLVALLTIWRVVIHFKGNRPAPLKTDSNLRNKIIIWVQYIFYLVIFILALSGMLMLLKGGYLQAVLDGDMNFTLD
;
A
#
# COMPACT_ATOMS: atom_id res chain seq x y z
N MET A 1 9.14 -7.93 28.01
CA MET A 1 8.25 -7.51 26.90
C MET A 1 8.66 -8.27 25.66
N GLU A 2 7.78 -9.09 25.10
CA GLU A 2 8.04 -9.72 23.81
C GLU A 2 8.13 -8.65 22.72
N LYS A 3 9.16 -8.72 21.88
CA LYS A 3 9.37 -7.80 20.76
C LYS A 3 8.99 -8.49 19.47
N TYR A 4 8.50 -7.73 18.50
CA TYR A 4 8.32 -8.23 17.14
C TYR A 4 9.64 -8.75 16.56
N SER A 5 9.54 -9.77 15.70
CA SER A 5 10.72 -10.31 15.03
C SER A 5 11.40 -9.23 14.17
N LYS A 6 12.72 -9.34 13.99
CA LYS A 6 13.49 -8.43 13.12
C LYS A 6 12.90 -8.38 11.70
N LYS A 7 12.39 -9.51 11.20
CA LYS A 7 11.72 -9.62 9.89
C LYS A 7 10.45 -8.78 9.84
N THR A 8 9.59 -8.86 10.86
CA THR A 8 8.34 -8.09 10.95
C THR A 8 8.59 -6.58 10.99
N ILE A 9 9.67 -6.16 11.67
CA ILE A 9 10.11 -4.77 11.75
C ILE A 9 10.65 -4.30 10.39
N ALA A 10 11.50 -5.08 9.73
CA ALA A 10 12.02 -4.74 8.41
C ALA A 10 10.89 -4.54 7.38
N ILE A 11 9.96 -5.48 7.31
CA ILE A 11 8.79 -5.39 6.40
C ILE A 11 7.93 -4.16 6.74
N HIS A 12 7.85 -3.76 8.02
CA HIS A 12 7.15 -2.52 8.40
C HIS A 12 7.76 -1.30 7.72
N TRP A 13 9.06 -1.12 7.89
CA TRP A 13 9.78 0.06 7.40
C TRP A 13 9.84 0.10 5.88
N ILE A 14 9.98 -1.07 5.23
CA ILE A 14 9.85 -1.17 3.77
C ILE A 14 8.45 -0.71 3.32
N SER A 15 7.39 -1.13 4.02
CA SER A 15 6.03 -0.67 3.70
C SER A 15 5.88 0.85 3.85
N VAL A 16 6.45 1.43 4.90
CA VAL A 16 6.43 2.90 5.12
C VAL A 16 7.14 3.63 3.97
N ALA A 17 8.33 3.16 3.56
CA ALA A 17 9.07 3.76 2.45
C ALA A 17 8.30 3.68 1.12
N LEU A 18 7.67 2.54 0.83
CA LEU A 18 6.88 2.36 -0.39
C LEU A 18 5.61 3.22 -0.39
N ILE A 19 4.92 3.33 0.75
CA ILE A 19 3.74 4.21 0.87
C ILE A 19 4.14 5.68 0.70
N ALA A 20 5.29 6.10 1.24
CA ALA A 20 5.80 7.45 1.00
C ALA A 20 6.07 7.70 -0.50
N LEU A 21 6.68 6.73 -1.19
CA LEU A 21 6.92 6.82 -2.63
C LEU A 21 5.61 6.83 -3.45
N MET A 22 4.58 6.10 -3.01
CA MET A 22 3.23 6.15 -3.60
C MET A 22 2.63 7.55 -3.53
N ILE A 23 2.78 8.24 -2.40
CA ILE A 23 2.28 9.61 -2.23
C ILE A 23 3.00 10.57 -3.20
N ILE A 24 4.32 10.44 -3.34
CA ILE A 24 5.11 11.27 -4.26
C ILE A 24 4.68 11.02 -5.70
N THR A 25 4.72 9.77 -6.17
CA THR A 25 4.37 9.42 -7.54
C THR A 25 2.92 9.76 -7.89
N GLY A 26 1.99 9.51 -6.95
CA GLY A 26 0.57 9.85 -7.13
C GLY A 26 0.27 11.35 -7.09
N LYS A 27 1.13 12.17 -6.49
CA LYS A 27 0.99 13.63 -6.51
C LYS A 27 1.49 14.23 -7.82
N PHE A 28 2.65 13.77 -8.30
CA PHE A 28 3.37 14.44 -9.39
C PHE A 28 3.08 13.89 -10.79
N TRP A 29 2.27 12.83 -10.94
CA TRP A 29 2.05 12.23 -12.27
C TRP A 29 1.46 13.19 -13.31
N LYS A 30 0.64 14.18 -12.92
CA LYS A 30 0.06 15.17 -13.87
C LYS A 30 0.93 16.39 -14.14
N ASP A 31 1.95 16.64 -13.32
CA ASP A 31 2.67 17.92 -13.30
C ASP A 31 3.98 17.89 -14.11
N ILE A 32 4.39 16.71 -14.61
CA ILE A 32 5.63 16.55 -15.40
C ILE A 32 5.28 16.43 -16.89
N ASP A 33 5.33 17.59 -17.56
CA ASP A 33 5.63 17.80 -18.99
C ASP A 33 4.87 16.96 -20.04
N GLY A 34 3.72 16.39 -19.71
CA GLY A 34 2.86 15.65 -20.64
C GLY A 34 3.30 14.21 -20.95
N ASN A 35 4.41 13.73 -20.38
CA ASN A 35 4.81 12.31 -20.45
C ASN A 35 4.58 11.56 -19.13
N SER A 36 3.35 11.70 -18.64
CA SER A 36 2.85 11.24 -17.34
C SER A 36 2.70 9.71 -17.19
N TYR A 37 2.84 8.95 -18.28
CA TYR A 37 2.59 7.51 -18.32
C TYR A 37 3.67 6.68 -17.64
N SER A 38 4.95 7.08 -17.77
CA SER A 38 6.06 6.44 -17.09
C SER A 38 5.87 6.45 -15.55
N LEU A 39 5.44 7.59 -15.00
CA LEU A 39 5.13 7.73 -13.57
C LEU A 39 3.89 6.92 -13.16
N LEU A 40 2.89 6.78 -14.04
CA LEU A 40 1.74 5.93 -13.81
C LEU A 40 2.13 4.45 -13.71
N ILE A 41 2.99 3.97 -14.62
CA ILE A 41 3.52 2.59 -14.59
C ILE A 41 4.31 2.36 -13.29
N VAL A 42 5.20 3.29 -12.93
CA VAL A 42 5.97 3.21 -11.67
C VAL A 42 5.04 3.21 -10.46
N HIS A 43 4.04 4.10 -10.43
CA HIS A 43 3.04 4.16 -9.36
C HIS A 43 2.27 2.83 -9.23
N PHE A 44 1.86 2.25 -10.35
CA PHE A 44 1.18 0.96 -10.35
C PHE A 44 2.05 -0.17 -9.80
N ILE A 45 3.31 -0.29 -10.24
CA ILE A 45 4.24 -1.32 -9.76
C ILE A 45 4.45 -1.19 -8.25
N ILE A 46 4.70 0.01 -7.76
CA ILE A 46 4.87 0.27 -6.32
C ILE A 46 3.57 -0.05 -5.57
N GLY A 47 2.41 0.33 -6.12
CA GLY A 47 1.10 0.06 -5.55
C GLY A 47 0.84 -1.44 -5.39
N MET A 48 1.19 -2.24 -6.40
CA MET A 48 1.10 -3.69 -6.34
C MET A 48 2.05 -4.29 -5.30
N LEU A 49 3.28 -3.78 -5.19
CA LEU A 49 4.22 -4.20 -4.14
C LEU A 49 3.67 -3.89 -2.74
N VAL A 50 3.10 -2.69 -2.52
CA VAL A 50 2.46 -2.31 -1.26
C VAL A 50 1.27 -3.23 -0.95
N ALA A 51 0.43 -3.54 -1.93
CA ALA A 51 -0.72 -4.42 -1.75
C ALA A 51 -0.27 -5.84 -1.34
N LEU A 52 0.70 -6.42 -2.05
CA LEU A 52 1.25 -7.74 -1.74
C LEU A 52 1.91 -7.78 -0.35
N LEU A 53 2.71 -6.77 -0.01
CA LEU A 53 3.30 -6.66 1.33
C LEU A 53 2.25 -6.49 2.41
N THR A 54 1.16 -5.77 2.13
CA THR A 54 0.04 -5.62 3.08
C THR A 54 -0.66 -6.95 3.30
N ILE A 55 -0.95 -7.72 2.24
CA ILE A 55 -1.51 -9.07 2.35
C ILE A 55 -0.58 -9.96 3.18
N TRP A 56 0.72 -9.97 2.88
CA TRP A 56 1.70 -10.74 3.65
C TRP A 56 1.69 -10.30 5.12
N ARG A 57 1.70 -8.99 5.41
CA ARG A 57 1.64 -8.49 6.79
C ARG A 57 0.38 -8.94 7.51
N VAL A 58 -0.77 -8.91 6.85
CA VAL A 58 -2.05 -9.40 7.39
C VAL A 58 -1.95 -10.89 7.71
N VAL A 59 -1.41 -11.70 6.81
CA VAL A 59 -1.21 -13.14 7.03
C VAL A 59 -0.28 -13.41 8.22
N ILE A 60 0.86 -12.71 8.31
CA ILE A 60 1.77 -12.81 9.48
C ILE A 60 1.06 -12.37 10.76
N HIS A 61 0.26 -11.30 10.70
CA HIS A 61 -0.44 -10.77 11.86
C HIS A 61 -1.46 -11.77 12.44
N PHE A 62 -2.16 -12.52 11.57
CA PHE A 62 -3.14 -13.51 12.00
C PHE A 62 -2.55 -14.90 12.29
N LYS A 63 -1.44 -15.29 11.64
CA LYS A 63 -0.83 -16.63 11.81
C LYS A 63 0.38 -16.66 12.77
N GLY A 64 1.02 -15.53 13.03
CA GLY A 64 2.26 -15.47 13.79
C GLY A 64 2.05 -15.27 15.31
N ASN A 65 3.00 -15.76 16.10
CA ASN A 65 3.09 -15.40 17.52
C ASN A 65 3.36 -13.89 17.63
N ARG A 66 2.43 -13.16 18.24
CA ARG A 66 2.51 -11.72 18.45
C ARG A 66 2.54 -11.40 19.94
N PRO A 67 3.34 -10.39 20.36
CA PRO A 67 3.26 -9.88 21.71
C PRO A 67 1.83 -9.50 22.05
N ALA A 68 1.45 -9.67 23.32
CA ALA A 68 0.15 -9.22 23.80
C ALA A 68 -0.05 -7.72 23.47
N PRO A 69 -1.27 -7.29 23.06
CA PRO A 69 -1.56 -5.88 22.81
C PRO A 69 -1.18 -5.03 24.02
N LEU A 70 -0.68 -3.83 23.77
CA LEU A 70 -0.39 -2.88 24.84
C LEU A 70 -1.65 -2.61 25.65
N LYS A 71 -1.66 -3.02 26.92
CA LYS A 71 -2.74 -2.69 27.85
C LYS A 71 -2.44 -1.33 28.45
N THR A 72 -3.39 -0.41 28.30
CA THR A 72 -3.44 0.87 28.98
C THR A 72 -4.55 0.84 30.04
N ASP A 73 -4.51 1.80 30.97
CA ASP A 73 -5.48 1.91 32.06
C ASP A 73 -6.91 2.27 31.58
N SER A 74 -7.06 2.64 30.31
CA SER A 74 -8.35 3.02 29.72
C SER A 74 -8.84 1.98 28.70
N ASN A 75 -10.03 1.45 28.93
CA ASN A 75 -10.71 0.54 28.01
C ASN A 75 -10.96 1.16 26.62
N LEU A 76 -11.18 2.49 26.56
CA LEU A 76 -11.37 3.19 25.29
C LEU A 76 -10.08 3.21 24.47
N ARG A 77 -8.94 3.55 25.10
CA ARG A 77 -7.62 3.57 24.45
C ARG A 77 -7.24 2.19 23.92
N ASN A 78 -7.50 1.14 24.70
CA ASN A 78 -7.26 -0.24 24.28
C ASN A 78 -8.07 -0.62 23.03
N LYS A 79 -9.32 -0.17 22.93
CA LYS A 79 -10.15 -0.37 21.72
C LYS A 79 -9.58 0.40 20.53
N ILE A 80 -9.23 1.68 20.69
CA ILE A 80 -8.72 2.53 19.60
C ILE A 80 -7.45 1.93 18.97
N ILE A 81 -6.52 1.43 19.78
CA ILE A 81 -5.28 0.79 19.30
C ILE A 81 -5.59 -0.35 18.31
N ILE A 82 -6.58 -1.17 18.64
CA ILE A 82 -6.99 -2.31 17.82
C ILE A 82 -7.71 -1.83 16.56
N TRP A 83 -8.66 -0.90 16.70
CA TRP A 83 -9.46 -0.38 15.58
C TRP A 83 -8.61 0.32 14.53
N VAL A 84 -7.66 1.16 14.95
CA VAL A 84 -6.75 1.86 14.05
C VAL A 84 -5.95 0.85 13.22
N GLN A 85 -5.46 -0.24 13.81
CA GLN A 85 -4.70 -1.22 13.05
C GLN A 85 -5.55 -1.91 11.97
N TYR A 86 -6.80 -2.27 12.28
CA TYR A 86 -7.71 -2.85 11.29
C TYR A 86 -8.12 -1.86 10.20
N ILE A 87 -8.40 -0.59 10.56
CA ILE A 87 -8.83 0.41 9.58
C ILE A 87 -7.72 0.72 8.57
N PHE A 88 -6.45 0.73 9.01
CA PHE A 88 -5.33 0.92 8.09
C PHE A 88 -5.22 -0.20 7.07
N TYR A 89 -5.40 -1.47 7.47
CA TYR A 89 -5.43 -2.59 6.52
C TYR A 89 -6.59 -2.47 5.54
N LEU A 90 -7.78 -2.12 6.04
CA LEU A 90 -8.97 -1.95 5.21
C LEU A 90 -8.78 -0.82 4.18
N VAL A 91 -8.28 0.34 4.61
CA VAL A 91 -8.04 1.50 3.73
C VAL A 91 -7.05 1.17 2.64
N ILE A 92 -5.91 0.52 2.95
CA ILE A 92 -4.94 0.14 1.93
C ILE A 92 -5.57 -0.82 0.90
N PHE A 93 -6.42 -1.75 1.35
CA PHE A 93 -7.10 -2.69 0.47
C PHE A 93 -8.10 -1.97 -0.46
N ILE A 94 -8.89 -1.04 0.08
CA ILE A 94 -9.83 -0.22 -0.70
C ILE A 94 -9.08 0.63 -1.74
N LEU A 95 -7.95 1.24 -1.36
CA LEU A 95 -7.13 2.03 -2.27
C LEU A 95 -6.54 1.18 -3.40
N ALA A 96 -6.05 -0.03 -3.10
CA ALA A 96 -5.55 -0.96 -4.11
C ALA A 96 -6.66 -1.39 -5.09
N LEU A 97 -7.85 -1.73 -4.57
CA LEU A 97 -9.02 -2.07 -5.40
C LEU A 97 -9.45 -0.89 -6.28
N SER A 98 -9.47 0.32 -5.73
CA SER A 98 -9.79 1.55 -6.46
C SER A 98 -8.81 1.79 -7.61
N GLY A 99 -7.50 1.65 -7.36
CA GLY A 99 -6.47 1.78 -8.39
C GLY A 99 -6.63 0.75 -9.53
N MET A 100 -6.96 -0.50 -9.19
CA MET A 100 -7.25 -1.53 -10.20
C MET A 100 -8.49 -1.18 -11.04
N LEU A 101 -9.56 -0.69 -10.41
CA LEU A 101 -10.76 -0.26 -11.13
C LEU A 101 -10.47 0.93 -12.07
N MET A 102 -9.61 1.86 -11.66
CA MET A 102 -9.17 2.97 -12.52
C MET A 102 -8.40 2.47 -13.74
N LEU A 103 -7.52 1.48 -13.56
CA LEU A 103 -6.76 0.86 -14.65
C LEU A 103 -7.66 0.18 -15.68
N LEU A 104 -8.67 -0.54 -15.21
CA LEU A 104 -9.64 -1.23 -16.06
C LEU A 104 -10.55 -0.25 -16.80
N LYS A 105 -11.12 0.74 -16.09
CA LYS A 105 -12.06 1.70 -16.69
C LYS A 105 -11.39 2.78 -17.53
N GLY A 106 -10.14 3.12 -17.20
CA GLY A 106 -9.38 4.17 -17.86
C GLY A 106 -8.63 3.72 -19.12
N GLY A 107 -8.68 2.44 -19.49
CA GLY A 107 -7.99 1.91 -20.68
C GLY A 107 -6.46 1.79 -20.53
N TYR A 108 -5.91 2.09 -19.35
CA TYR A 108 -4.46 2.06 -19.10
C TYR A 108 -3.89 0.64 -18.92
N LEU A 109 -4.75 -0.39 -18.89
CA LEU A 109 -4.31 -1.76 -18.63
C LEU A 109 -3.30 -2.24 -19.67
N GLN A 110 -3.60 -1.98 -20.95
CA GLN A 110 -2.76 -2.41 -22.05
C GLN A 110 -1.36 -1.76 -21.97
N ALA A 111 -1.32 -0.45 -21.72
CA ALA A 111 -0.08 0.31 -21.51
C ALA A 111 0.81 -0.27 -20.41
N VAL A 112 0.19 -0.66 -19.28
CA VAL A 112 0.91 -1.24 -18.15
C VAL A 112 1.42 -2.66 -18.45
N LEU A 113 0.62 -3.47 -19.16
CA LEU A 113 1.01 -4.84 -19.52
C LEU A 113 2.14 -4.88 -20.54
N ASP A 114 2.08 -4.00 -21.53
CA ASP A 114 3.07 -3.92 -22.61
C ASP A 114 4.33 -3.16 -22.18
N GLY A 115 4.30 -2.53 -20.99
CA GLY A 115 5.38 -1.69 -20.49
C GLY A 115 5.60 -0.45 -21.37
N ASP A 116 4.58 -0.05 -22.12
CA ASP A 116 4.67 1.04 -23.08
C ASP A 116 4.64 2.39 -22.37
N MET A 117 5.84 2.96 -22.19
CA MET A 117 6.02 4.26 -21.55
C MET A 117 5.55 5.43 -22.41
N ASN A 118 5.25 5.22 -23.70
CA ASN A 118 4.81 6.25 -24.64
C ASN A 118 3.34 6.11 -25.05
N PHE A 119 2.59 5.24 -24.37
CA PHE A 119 1.18 4.98 -24.68
C PHE A 119 0.34 6.26 -24.68
N THR A 120 -0.43 6.48 -25.73
CA THR A 120 -1.43 7.54 -25.83
C THR A 120 -2.82 6.93 -25.94
N LEU A 121 -3.80 7.50 -25.24
CA LEU A 121 -5.21 7.21 -25.52
C LEU A 121 -5.59 8.00 -26.78
N ASP A 122 -5.79 7.30 -27.88
CA ASP A 122 -6.31 7.86 -29.13
C ASP A 122 -7.78 8.30 -29.00
#